data_AF-A0A6I3UAJ3-F1
#
_entry.id   AF-A0A6I3UAJ3-F1
#
_cell.length_a   1.000
_cell.length_b   1.000
_cell.length_c   1.000
_cell.angle_alpha   90.00
_cell.angle_beta   90.00
_cell.angle_gamma   90.00
#
_symmetry.space_group_name_H-M   'P 1'
#
loop_
_entity.id
_entity.type
_entity.pdbx_description
1 polymer ?
#
loop_
_entity_poly.entity_id
_entity_poly.type
_entity_poly.pdbx_seq_one_letter_code
_entity_poly.pdbx_strand_id
1 'polypeptide(L)'
;SNVVSESYHKGESIEELALYAREKLGISKDNHDLLYKLERSGIYIVERLINGQADAYSAWSKLGRPYIVLGTNKSSVRRNFDLAHE
;
A
#
# COMPACT_ATOMS: atom_id res chain seq x y z
N SER A 1 -2.03 -10.71 -16.01
CA SER A 1 -3.11 -11.32 -15.23
C SER A 1 -3.04 -10.79 -13.81
N ASN A 2 -4.08 -10.15 -13.32
CA ASN A 2 -4.10 -9.57 -11.97
C ASN A 2 -4.56 -10.66 -10.99
N VAL A 3 -3.59 -11.45 -10.52
CA VAL A 3 -3.79 -12.67 -9.71
C VAL A 3 -4.71 -12.41 -8.51
N VAL A 4 -4.59 -11.26 -7.86
CA VAL A 4 -5.41 -10.88 -6.70
C VAL A 4 -6.88 -10.73 -7.09
N SER A 5 -7.16 -10.04 -8.20
CA SER A 5 -8.54 -9.91 -8.70
C SER A 5 -9.14 -11.24 -9.16
N GLU A 6 -8.35 -12.09 -9.79
CA GLU A 6 -8.79 -13.42 -10.22
C GLU A 6 -9.09 -14.35 -9.03
N SER A 7 -8.29 -14.24 -7.96
CA SER A 7 -8.49 -14.97 -6.71
C SER A 7 -9.72 -14.51 -5.93
N TYR A 8 -9.98 -13.20 -5.86
CA TYR A 8 -11.20 -12.68 -5.22
C TYR A 8 -12.47 -13.22 -5.91
N HIS A 9 -12.48 -13.29 -7.25
CA HIS A 9 -13.58 -13.87 -8.00
C HIS A 9 -13.77 -15.39 -7.79
N LYS A 10 -12.75 -16.09 -7.28
CA LYS A 10 -12.82 -17.51 -6.92
C LYS A 10 -13.32 -17.77 -5.49
N GLY A 11 -13.66 -16.71 -4.75
CA GLY A 11 -14.21 -16.81 -3.40
C GLY A 11 -13.17 -16.81 -2.29
N GLU A 12 -11.91 -16.46 -2.58
CA GLU A 12 -10.92 -16.20 -1.53
C GLU A 12 -11.33 -14.99 -0.69
N SER A 13 -11.13 -15.11 0.63
CA SER A 13 -11.41 -14.06 1.59
C SER A 13 -10.42 -12.90 1.46
N ILE A 14 -10.83 -11.71 1.92
CA ILE A 14 -9.93 -10.55 2.02
C ILE A 14 -8.70 -10.87 2.88
N GLU A 15 -8.86 -11.71 3.90
CA GLU A 15 -7.78 -12.15 4.77
C GLU A 15 -6.74 -13.00 4.02
N GLU A 16 -7.18 -13.97 3.22
CA GLU A 16 -6.29 -14.80 2.40
C GLU A 16 -5.52 -13.96 1.38
N LEU A 17 -6.19 -13.02 0.72
CA LEU A 17 -5.55 -12.11 -0.22
C LEU A 17 -4.54 -11.17 0.45
N ALA A 18 -4.86 -10.66 1.64
CA ALA A 18 -3.95 -9.83 2.41
C ALA A 18 -2.71 -10.63 2.86
N LEU A 19 -2.88 -11.88 3.28
CA LEU A 19 -1.78 -12.77 3.64
C LEU A 19 -0.89 -13.08 2.43
N TYR A 20 -1.50 -13.38 1.27
CA TYR A 20 -0.79 -13.60 0.03
C TYR A 20 0.04 -12.37 -0.38
N ALA A 21 -0.56 -11.17 -0.35
CA ALA A 21 0.14 -9.93 -0.68
C ALA A 21 1.32 -9.68 0.26
N ARG A 22 1.14 -9.90 1.57
CA ARG A 22 2.22 -9.80 2.57
C ARG A 22 3.36 -10.75 2.29
N GLU A 23 3.06 -12.01 1.95
CA GLU A 23 4.06 -13.00 1.60
C GLU A 23 4.86 -12.58 0.36
N LYS A 24 4.16 -12.13 -0.70
CA LYS A 24 4.81 -11.70 -1.96
C LYS A 24 5.67 -10.46 -1.80
N LEU A 25 5.25 -9.51 -0.97
CA LEU A 25 6.01 -8.30 -0.67
C LEU A 25 7.05 -8.51 0.43
N GLY A 26 7.02 -9.67 1.10
CA GLY A 26 7.90 -10.01 2.21
C GLY A 26 7.75 -9.10 3.43
N ILE A 27 6.53 -8.65 3.72
CA ILE A 27 6.19 -7.75 4.84
C ILE A 27 6.13 -8.53 6.16
N SER A 28 6.72 -7.97 7.22
CA SER A 28 6.70 -8.56 8.56
C SER A 28 5.30 -8.59 9.18
N LYS A 29 5.07 -9.52 10.12
CA LYS A 29 3.74 -9.71 10.74
C LYS A 29 3.24 -8.51 11.55
N ASP A 30 4.15 -7.71 12.10
CA ASP A 30 3.92 -6.57 12.99
C ASP A 30 4.03 -5.20 12.28
N ASN A 31 4.15 -5.18 10.95
CA ASN A 31 4.17 -3.97 10.10
C ASN A 31 5.34 -3.00 10.32
N HIS A 32 6.34 -3.33 11.13
CA HIS A 32 7.46 -2.41 11.41
C HIS A 32 8.28 -2.06 10.15
N ASP A 33 8.27 -2.93 9.13
CA ASP A 33 9.01 -2.77 7.88
C ASP A 33 8.12 -2.43 6.67
N LEU A 34 6.83 -2.14 6.89
CA LEU A 34 5.84 -1.96 5.81
C LEU A 34 6.30 -0.95 4.76
N LEU A 35 6.66 0.27 5.19
CA LEU A 35 7.16 1.32 4.31
C LEU A 35 8.35 0.83 3.46
N TYR A 36 9.36 0.27 4.12
CA TYR A 36 10.59 -0.18 3.47
C TYR A 36 10.31 -1.27 2.44
N LYS A 37 9.42 -2.22 2.75
CA LYS A 37 9.07 -3.32 1.85
C LYS A 37 8.30 -2.85 0.62
N LEU A 38 7.39 -1.88 0.80
CA LEU A 38 6.70 -1.24 -0.32
C LEU A 38 7.65 -0.43 -1.20
N GLU A 39 8.57 0.34 -0.62
CA GLU A 39 9.59 1.05 -1.41
C GLU A 39 10.47 0.08 -2.21
N ARG A 40 10.90 -1.00 -1.57
CA ARG A 40 11.74 -2.04 -2.21
C ARG A 40 11.00 -2.78 -3.32
N SER A 41 9.67 -2.84 -3.32
CA SER A 41 8.88 -3.44 -4.41
C SER A 41 8.77 -2.54 -5.64
N GLY A 42 9.32 -1.32 -5.58
CA GLY A 42 9.35 -0.35 -6.68
C GLY A 42 8.29 0.75 -6.56
N ILE A 43 7.57 0.82 -5.43
CA ILE A 43 6.59 1.88 -5.15
C ILE A 43 7.30 3.11 -4.61
N TYR A 44 6.97 4.27 -5.15
CA TYR A 44 7.54 5.54 -4.71
C TYR A 44 6.63 6.15 -3.66
N ILE A 45 7.13 6.32 -2.44
CA ILE A 45 6.34 6.82 -1.32
C ILE A 45 6.81 8.22 -0.96
N VAL A 46 5.90 9.19 -0.98
CA VAL A 46 6.22 10.60 -0.71
C VAL A 46 5.20 11.22 0.23
N GLU A 47 5.67 12.14 1.08
CA GLU A 47 4.78 12.94 1.93
C GLU A 47 4.55 14.32 1.33
N ARG A 48 3.29 14.75 1.34
CA ARG A 48 2.86 16.07 0.88
C ARG A 48 1.75 16.62 1.76
N LEU A 49 1.63 17.95 1.81
CA LEU A 49 0.40 18.58 2.28
C LEU A 49 -0.68 18.31 1.22
N ILE A 50 -1.62 17.44 1.54
CA ILE A 50 -2.75 17.11 0.67
C ILE A 50 -3.88 18.08 1.03
N ASN A 51 -4.27 18.91 0.06
CA ASN A 51 -5.42 19.80 0.22
C ASN A 51 -6.70 19.02 -0.11
N GLY A 52 -7.60 18.84 0.85
CA GLY A 52 -8.88 18.14 0.66
C GLY A 52 -9.22 17.19 1.81
N GLN A 53 -10.13 16.24 1.55
CA GLN A 53 -10.55 15.22 2.53
C GLN A 53 -9.74 13.92 2.48
N ALA A 54 -8.83 13.77 1.51
CA ALA A 54 -8.03 12.56 1.37
C ALA A 54 -6.80 12.60 2.29
N ASP A 55 -6.59 11.54 3.06
CA ASP A 55 -5.42 11.39 3.95
C ASP A 55 -4.20 10.81 3.22
N ALA A 56 -4.42 10.04 2.16
CA ALA A 56 -3.42 9.50 1.25
C ALA A 56 -4.07 9.19 -0.12
N TYR A 57 -3.25 8.90 -1.13
CA TYR A 57 -3.73 8.33 -2.38
C TYR A 57 -2.62 7.58 -3.15
N SER A 58 -3.02 6.53 -3.85
CA SER A 58 -2.22 5.80 -4.85
C SER A 58 -2.40 6.36 -6.27
N ALA A 59 -1.32 6.40 -7.06
CA ALA A 59 -1.36 6.82 -8.45
C ALA A 59 -0.27 6.16 -9.32
N TRP A 60 -0.52 6.07 -10.62
CA TRP A 60 0.50 5.68 -11.60
C TRP A 60 1.03 6.92 -12.32
N SER A 61 2.34 7.07 -12.36
CA SER A 61 2.97 8.11 -13.18
C SER A 61 2.81 7.82 -14.67
N LYS A 62 3.02 8.86 -15.51
CA LYS A 62 3.04 8.73 -16.97
C LYS A 62 4.06 7.71 -17.49
N LEU A 63 5.06 7.36 -16.69
CA LEU A 63 6.09 6.37 -17.02
C LEU A 63 5.78 4.98 -16.43
N GLY A 64 4.56 4.74 -15.94
CA GLY A 64 4.15 3.46 -15.38
C GLY A 64 4.79 3.11 -14.04
N ARG A 65 5.31 4.10 -13.29
CA ARG A 65 5.80 3.89 -11.92
C ARG A 65 4.67 4.12 -10.91
N PRO A 66 4.46 3.22 -9.93
CA PRO A 66 3.46 3.39 -8.88
C PRO A 66 3.95 4.35 -7.80
N TYR A 67 3.04 5.18 -7.30
CA TYR A 67 3.26 6.14 -6.23
C TYR A 67 2.20 5.98 -5.15
N ILE A 68 2.63 6.11 -3.89
CA ILE A 68 1.74 6.37 -2.75
C ILE A 68 2.11 7.75 -2.22
N VAL A 69 1.11 8.64 -2.16
CA VAL A 69 1.26 9.98 -1.60
C VAL A 69 0.56 10.02 -0.26
N LEU A 70 1.33 10.23 0.81
CA LEU A 70 0.84 10.32 2.18
C LEU A 70 0.67 11.77 2.60
N GLY A 71 -0.37 12.04 3.39
CA GLY A 71 -0.55 13.31 4.07
C GLY A 71 0.51 13.53 5.16
N THR A 72 1.03 14.75 5.27
CA THR A 72 1.97 15.14 6.33
C THR A 72 1.30 15.27 7.71
N ASN A 73 2.11 15.27 8.78
CA ASN A 73 1.69 15.51 10.18
C ASN A 73 0.71 14.45 10.75
N LYS A 74 0.82 13.21 10.30
CA LYS A 74 0.05 12.07 10.82
C LYS A 74 0.88 11.26 11.83
N SER A 75 0.22 10.60 12.77
CA SER A 75 0.89 9.68 13.70
C SER A 75 1.45 8.46 12.94
N SER A 76 2.46 7.79 13.49
CA SER A 76 3.02 6.58 12.88
C SER A 76 1.96 5.48 12.68
N VAL A 77 0.98 5.37 13.58
CA VAL A 77 -0.14 4.43 13.46
C VAL A 77 -1.01 4.79 12.26
N ARG A 78 -1.38 6.07 12.12
CA ARG A 78 -2.21 6.51 11.00
C ARG A 78 -1.47 6.35 9.67
N ARG A 79 -0.19 6.69 9.64
CA ARG A 79 0.68 6.50 8.48
C ARG A 79 0.76 5.03 8.05
N ASN A 80 0.93 4.10 9.00
CA ASN A 80 0.93 2.67 8.69
C ASN A 80 -0.44 2.17 8.19
N PHE A 81 -1.53 2.71 8.73
CA PHE A 81 -2.87 2.41 8.24
C PHE A 81 -3.07 2.87 6.80
N ASP A 82 -2.72 4.12 6.51
CA ASP A 82 -2.83 4.69 5.16
C ASP A 82 -1.93 3.91 4.18
N LEU A 83 -0.70 3.55 4.55
CA LEU A 83 0.20 2.71 3.73
C LEU A 83 -0.35 1.31 3.42
N ALA A 84 -1.09 0.70 4.34
CA ALA A 84 -1.68 -0.62 4.13
C ALA A 84 -2.98 -0.55 3.32
N HIS A 85 -3.62 0.61 3.30
CA HIS A 85 -4.85 0.86 2.56
C HIS A 85 -4.59 1.13 1.08
N GLU A 86 -3.57 1.95 0.79
CA GLU A 86 -3.16 2.37 -0.56
C GLU A 86 -2.40 1.29 -1.36
#